data_AF-A0A2V9RYL2-F1
#
_entry.id   AF-A0A2V9RYL2-F1
#
_cell.length_a   1.000
_cell.length_b   1.000
_cell.length_c   1.000
_cell.angle_alpha   90.00
_cell.angle_beta   90.00
_cell.angle_gamma   90.00
#
_symmetry.space_group_name_H-M   'P 1'
#
loop_
_entity.id
_entity.type
_entity.pdbx_description
1 polymer ?
#
loop_
_entity_poly.entity_id
_entity_poly.type
_entity_poly.pdbx_seq_one_letter_code
_entity_poly.pdbx_strand_id
1 'polypeptide(L)'
;MFYRLRVVGFLLWSFIFSAAQDIDSVPSVQKRNLASIADEIADSAERSAFLQLFKPAAPAEMRARAEAFQARFPQSAFLAQAYEVAARGCFDLGEYELGLSYAQKSLVLLPENPLLLVPVADVEARQHLNSAAIAHAREALDDLDRFAGPASVRDEDWPNVKQQLKSTANFAKGRAQLQAALTQPMGETRRELLKNSEASLLEALHFNNQDLEIAYVLGLAHVSSGKAMEASSSFAAVYRGGSEFALKALDNLRAIYRLLYPNTTISFENFLQQAMDRWKTALQDSNKATDKKGHTEPAAMAYFGSDSCRACHAEIYKGWAESGMAKMLRPHAPQDVVGDFKNHNEFYLGDETDYRDGKFELKRARDRRLFARMAVRQNRHYLDILQSDGKWHSYPVDYTIGSKFQQAYATKLPNGEIHVFPIQYNVLHKRWVNFWKVIDGPGSERADPRTWERLDASTSYQAICAVCHTSRLRNTKGGGFDVNNVEFKEPGIDC
;
A
#
# COMPACT_ATOMS: atom_id res chain seq x y z
N MET A 1 -30.37 -19.96 20.70
CA MET A 1 -30.86 -19.09 21.80
C MET A 1 -29.77 -18.06 22.09
N PHE A 2 -29.56 -17.14 21.14
CA PHE A 2 -28.53 -16.10 21.19
C PHE A 2 -29.27 -14.78 21.38
N TYR A 3 -29.33 -14.28 22.61
CA TYR A 3 -29.75 -12.90 22.86
C TYR A 3 -28.89 -12.32 23.98
N ARG A 4 -28.25 -11.19 23.63
CA ARG A 4 -27.58 -10.19 24.49
C ARG A 4 -26.29 -10.64 25.19
N LEU A 5 -25.17 -10.56 24.46
CA LEU A 5 -23.90 -10.19 25.09
C LEU A 5 -23.64 -8.71 24.82
N ARG A 6 -23.46 -7.95 25.91
CA ARG A 6 -23.08 -6.55 25.88
C ARG A 6 -21.65 -6.44 25.34
N VAL A 7 -21.54 -5.75 24.21
CA VAL A 7 -20.31 -5.36 23.54
C VAL A 7 -19.55 -4.40 24.46
N VAL A 8 -18.31 -4.74 24.79
CA VAL A 8 -17.30 -3.77 25.22
C VAL A 8 -16.13 -3.92 24.25
N GLY A 9 -16.30 -3.33 23.08
CA GLY A 9 -15.17 -2.90 22.26
C GLY A 9 -14.49 -1.73 22.99
N PHE A 10 -13.68 -2.03 23.98
CA PHE A 10 -12.79 -1.06 24.61
C PHE A 10 -11.58 -1.85 25.10
N LEU A 11 -10.53 -1.86 24.26
CA LEU A 11 -9.11 -1.85 24.64
C LEU A 11 -8.20 -2.01 23.40
N LEU A 12 -8.62 -1.52 22.23
CA LEU A 12 -7.76 -1.36 21.04
C LEU A 12 -7.54 0.11 20.67
N TRP A 13 -8.07 1.06 21.44
CA TRP A 13 -8.27 2.41 20.92
C TRP A 13 -7.76 3.56 21.76
N SER A 14 -7.30 3.32 22.99
CA SER A 14 -6.72 4.39 23.81
C SER A 14 -5.36 4.91 23.30
N PHE A 15 -4.76 4.27 22.28
CA PHE A 15 -3.49 4.71 21.66
C PHE A 15 -3.57 5.04 20.16
N ILE A 16 -4.77 4.99 19.54
CA ILE A 16 -4.96 5.36 18.12
C ILE A 16 -5.71 6.70 17.98
N PHE A 17 -6.14 7.30 19.10
CA PHE A 17 -6.59 8.69 19.11
C PHE A 17 -5.42 9.65 19.30
N SER A 18 -4.72 9.95 18.20
CA SER A 18 -4.01 11.22 18.06
C SER A 18 -3.76 11.53 16.59
N ALA A 19 -4.39 12.63 16.15
CA ALA A 19 -4.22 13.35 14.89
C ALA A 19 -4.64 12.63 13.58
N ALA A 20 -5.61 13.26 12.92
CA ALA A 20 -5.93 13.22 11.49
C ALA A 20 -5.28 12.09 10.67
N GLN A 21 -6.02 10.99 10.52
CA GLN A 21 -5.64 9.86 9.67
C GLN A 21 -5.90 10.19 8.19
N ASP A 22 -4.92 10.78 7.54
CA ASP A 22 -4.72 10.64 6.09
C ASP A 22 -4.62 9.16 5.72
N ILE A 23 -5.32 8.75 4.67
CA ILE A 23 -5.56 7.34 4.35
C ILE A 23 -5.08 6.93 2.95
N ASP A 24 -4.22 7.74 2.37
CA ASP A 24 -3.58 7.37 1.12
C ASP A 24 -2.49 6.33 1.39
N SER A 25 -2.54 5.25 0.59
CA SER A 25 -1.41 4.35 0.47
C SER A 25 -0.26 5.06 -0.21
N VAL A 26 0.86 5.15 0.50
CA VAL A 26 2.05 5.80 -0.02
C VAL A 26 3.01 4.72 -0.50
N PRO A 27 3.12 4.46 -1.81
CA PRO A 27 4.03 3.44 -2.31
C PRO A 27 5.51 3.84 -2.15
N SER A 28 5.80 5.10 -1.84
CA SER A 28 7.15 5.66 -1.67
C SER A 28 7.39 6.14 -0.23
N VAL A 29 8.64 6.16 0.23
CA VAL A 29 9.03 6.75 1.51
C VAL A 29 8.85 8.27 1.50
N GLN A 30 8.80 8.89 0.32
CA GLN A 30 8.53 10.31 0.17
C GLN A 30 7.03 10.58 0.33
N LYS A 31 6.64 10.92 1.56
CA LYS A 31 5.25 11.19 1.96
C LYS A 31 4.70 12.43 1.28
N ARG A 32 3.46 12.34 0.76
CA ARG A 32 2.67 13.52 0.36
C ARG A 32 2.02 14.11 1.59
N ASN A 33 1.93 15.44 1.68
CA ASN A 33 1.27 16.10 2.81
C ASN A 33 -0.23 16.27 2.50
N LEU A 34 -1.11 16.01 3.47
CA LEU A 34 -2.55 16.26 3.37
C LEU A 34 -2.88 17.69 2.91
N ALA A 35 -2.11 18.68 3.36
CA ALA A 35 -2.24 20.06 2.89
C ALA A 35 -1.94 20.18 1.38
N SER A 36 -0.90 19.49 0.89
CA SER A 36 -0.58 19.48 -0.55
C SER A 36 -1.66 18.81 -1.40
N ILE A 37 -2.26 17.72 -0.92
CA ILE A 37 -3.38 17.06 -1.61
C ILE A 37 -4.60 17.97 -1.62
N ALA A 38 -4.93 18.57 -0.48
CA ALA A 38 -6.04 19.52 -0.38
C ALA A 38 -5.81 20.76 -1.26
N ASP A 39 -4.57 21.20 -1.45
CA ASP A 39 -4.23 22.34 -2.30
C ASP A 39 -4.52 22.11 -3.79
N GLU A 40 -4.58 20.84 -4.23
CA GLU A 40 -5.01 20.45 -5.58
C GLU A 40 -6.54 20.57 -5.78
N ILE A 41 -7.32 20.65 -4.71
CA ILE A 41 -8.78 20.80 -4.78
C ILE A 41 -9.13 22.25 -5.10
N ALA A 42 -9.48 22.53 -6.36
CA ALA A 42 -9.74 23.89 -6.84
C ALA A 42 -10.96 24.56 -6.17
N ASP A 43 -12.02 23.80 -5.89
CA ASP A 43 -13.20 24.32 -5.18
C ASP A 43 -12.87 24.48 -3.68
N SER A 44 -12.92 25.72 -3.19
CA SER A 44 -12.62 26.04 -1.80
C SER A 44 -13.61 25.40 -0.81
N ALA A 45 -14.86 25.18 -1.21
CA ALA A 45 -15.86 24.52 -0.40
C ALA A 45 -15.61 23.01 -0.31
N GLU A 46 -15.22 22.38 -1.43
CA GLU A 46 -14.81 20.98 -1.48
C GLU A 46 -13.56 20.77 -0.64
N ARG A 47 -12.54 21.63 -0.82
CA ARG A 47 -11.29 21.60 -0.04
C ARG A 47 -11.56 21.67 1.46
N SER A 48 -12.41 22.61 1.87
CA SER A 48 -12.77 22.75 3.28
C SER A 48 -13.49 21.51 3.81
N ALA A 49 -14.43 20.95 3.05
CA ALA A 49 -15.16 19.75 3.43
C ALA A 49 -14.25 18.51 3.50
N PHE A 50 -13.32 18.36 2.55
CA PHE A 50 -12.33 17.29 2.53
C PHE A 50 -11.46 17.32 3.79
N LEU A 51 -10.91 18.48 4.15
CA LEU A 51 -10.13 18.64 5.38
C LEU A 51 -10.92 18.33 6.66
N GLN A 52 -12.24 18.51 6.65
CA GLN A 52 -13.10 18.21 7.81
C GLN A 52 -13.36 16.71 8.00
N LEU A 53 -13.23 15.89 6.95
CA LEU A 53 -13.35 14.43 7.03
C LEU A 53 -12.34 13.84 8.04
N PHE A 54 -11.14 14.41 8.08
CA PHE A 54 -10.02 13.90 8.87
C PHE A 54 -9.93 14.50 10.28
N LYS A 55 -10.83 15.41 10.66
CA LYS A 55 -10.83 15.95 12.02
C LYS A 55 -11.40 14.93 13.01
N PRO A 56 -10.76 14.74 14.18
CA PRO A 56 -11.30 13.86 15.22
C PRO A 56 -12.74 14.22 15.56
N ALA A 57 -13.61 13.21 15.61
CA ALA A 57 -15.02 13.34 15.90
C ALA A 57 -15.58 12.02 16.45
N ALA A 58 -16.78 12.04 17.02
CA ALA A 58 -17.46 10.81 17.39
C ALA A 58 -17.85 9.99 16.14
N PRO A 59 -17.94 8.64 16.21
CA PRO A 59 -18.23 7.80 15.03
C PRO A 59 -19.45 8.22 14.20
N ALA A 60 -20.55 8.60 14.88
CA ALA A 60 -21.76 9.07 14.21
C ALA A 60 -21.55 10.39 13.45
N GLU A 61 -20.73 11.29 14.00
CA GLU A 61 -20.40 12.56 13.35
C GLU A 61 -19.41 12.36 12.17
N MET A 62 -18.45 11.44 12.31
CA MET A 62 -17.57 11.04 11.20
C MET A 62 -18.40 10.54 10.01
N ARG A 63 -19.33 9.61 10.26
CA ARG A 63 -20.25 9.11 9.23
C ARG A 63 -21.07 10.23 8.61
N ALA A 64 -21.68 11.10 9.42
CA ALA A 64 -22.50 12.20 8.93
C ALA A 64 -21.72 13.19 8.06
N ARG A 65 -20.48 13.54 8.44
CA ARG A 65 -19.59 14.40 7.63
C ARG A 65 -19.23 13.75 6.31
N ALA A 66 -18.91 12.46 6.32
CA ALA A 66 -18.62 11.70 5.11
C ALA A 66 -19.83 11.62 4.17
N GLU A 67 -21.01 11.34 4.68
CA GLU A 67 -22.26 11.32 3.89
C GLU A 67 -22.60 12.71 3.32
N ALA A 68 -22.40 13.77 4.11
CA ALA A 68 -22.57 15.14 3.65
C ALA A 68 -21.57 15.51 2.53
N PHE A 69 -20.32 15.06 2.63
CA PHE A 69 -19.32 15.25 1.58
C PHE A 69 -19.76 14.55 0.29
N GLN A 70 -20.15 13.28 0.35
CA GLN A 70 -20.62 12.51 -0.79
C GLN A 70 -21.85 13.15 -1.46
N ALA A 71 -22.81 13.62 -0.67
CA ALA A 71 -24.02 14.27 -1.18
C ALA A 71 -23.74 15.62 -1.85
N ARG A 72 -22.80 16.39 -1.29
CA ARG A 72 -22.45 17.73 -1.80
C ARG A 72 -21.50 17.67 -3.00
N PHE A 73 -20.60 16.70 -3.04
CA PHE A 73 -19.56 16.56 -4.06
C PHE A 73 -19.55 15.15 -4.70
N PRO A 74 -20.64 14.74 -5.38
CA PRO A 74 -20.79 13.38 -5.93
C PRO A 74 -19.84 13.06 -7.11
N GLN A 75 -19.10 14.04 -7.60
CA GLN A 75 -18.10 13.89 -8.66
C GLN A 75 -16.67 14.16 -8.16
N SER A 76 -16.49 14.25 -6.84
CA SER A 76 -15.18 14.47 -6.24
C SER A 76 -14.23 13.32 -6.55
N ALA A 77 -12.98 13.63 -6.87
CA ALA A 77 -11.91 12.63 -6.97
C ALA A 77 -11.59 11.97 -5.62
N PHE A 78 -12.08 12.55 -4.50
CA PHE A 78 -11.77 12.14 -3.13
C PHE A 78 -12.92 11.36 -2.46
N LEU A 79 -13.80 10.76 -3.26
CA LEU A 79 -14.90 9.94 -2.74
C LEU A 79 -14.40 8.69 -2.00
N ALA A 80 -13.24 8.14 -2.38
CA ALA A 80 -12.66 6.96 -1.72
C ALA A 80 -12.45 7.21 -0.22
N GLN A 81 -11.85 8.35 0.12
CA GLN A 81 -11.57 8.77 1.50
C GLN A 81 -12.87 9.07 2.26
N ALA A 82 -13.86 9.69 1.61
CA ALA A 82 -15.16 9.92 2.24
C ALA A 82 -15.87 8.59 2.56
N TYR A 83 -15.89 7.63 1.63
CA TYR A 83 -16.47 6.31 1.87
C TYR A 83 -15.73 5.55 2.98
N GLU A 84 -14.42 5.66 3.04
CA GLU A 84 -13.65 5.06 4.11
C GLU A 84 -14.00 5.63 5.49
N VAL A 85 -14.07 6.96 5.62
CA VAL A 85 -14.44 7.59 6.89
C VAL A 85 -15.85 7.15 7.32
N ALA A 86 -16.77 7.01 6.37
CA ALA A 86 -18.10 6.45 6.65
C ALA A 86 -18.03 4.97 7.10
N ALA A 87 -17.22 4.15 6.44
CA ALA A 87 -17.04 2.74 6.77
C ALA A 87 -16.51 2.56 8.20
N ARG A 88 -15.45 3.29 8.56
CA ARG A 88 -14.87 3.32 9.91
C ARG A 88 -15.90 3.73 10.95
N GLY A 89 -16.60 4.85 10.71
CA GLY A 89 -17.67 5.30 11.60
C GLY A 89 -18.76 4.25 11.81
N CYS A 90 -19.11 3.48 10.77
CA CYS A 90 -20.07 2.38 10.88
C CYS A 90 -19.51 1.19 11.68
N PHE A 91 -18.25 0.80 11.47
CA PHE A 91 -17.60 -0.27 12.23
C PHE A 91 -17.55 0.05 13.72
N ASP A 92 -17.23 1.30 14.07
CA ASP A 92 -17.17 1.76 15.47
C ASP A 92 -18.56 1.83 16.13
N LEU A 93 -19.61 2.02 15.32
CA LEU A 93 -21.01 1.94 15.76
C LEU A 93 -21.56 0.50 15.82
N GLY A 94 -20.81 -0.49 15.33
CA GLY A 94 -21.26 -1.88 15.20
C GLY A 94 -22.23 -2.11 14.02
N GLU A 95 -22.34 -1.16 13.10
CA GLU A 95 -23.18 -1.21 11.90
C GLU A 95 -22.43 -1.90 10.74
N TYR A 96 -22.04 -3.16 10.94
CA TYR A 96 -21.07 -3.85 10.07
C TYR A 96 -21.49 -3.97 8.60
N GLU A 97 -22.75 -4.31 8.32
CA GLU A 97 -23.24 -4.48 6.94
C GLU A 97 -23.17 -3.16 6.16
N LEU A 98 -23.62 -2.05 6.78
CA LEU A 98 -23.52 -0.72 6.19
C LEU A 98 -22.06 -0.31 6.03
N GLY A 99 -21.22 -0.56 7.04
CA GLY A 99 -19.79 -0.29 6.99
C GLY A 99 -19.07 -1.02 5.85
N LEU A 100 -19.36 -2.31 5.64
CA LEU A 100 -18.81 -3.09 4.53
C LEU A 100 -19.29 -2.56 3.17
N SER A 101 -20.53 -2.06 3.08
CA SER A 101 -21.02 -1.44 1.84
C SER A 101 -20.26 -0.15 1.49
N TYR A 102 -19.90 0.66 2.49
CA TYR A 102 -19.07 1.84 2.29
C TYR A 102 -17.62 1.46 1.98
N ALA A 103 -17.07 0.48 2.69
CA ALA A 103 -15.72 -0.01 2.43
C ALA A 103 -15.58 -0.53 0.99
N GLN A 104 -16.56 -1.28 0.47
CA GLN A 104 -16.57 -1.72 -0.91
C GLN A 104 -16.53 -0.55 -1.90
N LYS A 105 -17.31 0.52 -1.66
CA LYS A 105 -17.28 1.72 -2.51
C LYS A 105 -15.92 2.42 -2.47
N SER A 106 -15.28 2.44 -1.30
CA SER A 106 -13.92 2.98 -1.15
C SER A 106 -12.90 2.14 -1.91
N LEU A 107 -12.86 0.82 -1.67
CA LEU A 107 -11.90 -0.10 -2.27
C LEU A 107 -12.06 -0.29 -3.78
N VAL A 108 -13.25 -0.03 -4.34
CA VAL A 108 -13.42 0.06 -5.80
C VAL A 108 -12.66 1.24 -6.40
N LEU A 109 -12.53 2.34 -5.65
CA LEU A 109 -11.83 3.55 -6.08
C LEU A 109 -10.34 3.53 -5.69
N LEU A 110 -10.01 2.93 -4.55
CA LEU A 110 -8.66 2.81 -4.01
C LEU A 110 -8.47 1.40 -3.39
N PRO A 111 -8.18 0.37 -4.21
CA PRO A 111 -8.14 -1.01 -3.74
C PRO A 111 -6.93 -1.31 -2.85
N GLU A 112 -5.78 -0.71 -3.13
CA GLU A 112 -4.56 -0.93 -2.36
C GLU A 112 -4.55 -0.06 -1.10
N ASN A 113 -5.46 -0.28 -0.15
CA ASN A 113 -5.57 0.49 1.09
C ASN A 113 -5.49 -0.43 2.33
N PRO A 114 -4.28 -0.75 2.83
CA PRO A 114 -4.14 -1.66 3.96
C PRO A 114 -4.79 -1.14 5.24
N LEU A 115 -4.88 0.19 5.41
CA LEU A 115 -5.48 0.78 6.60
C LEU A 115 -6.99 0.50 6.68
N LEU A 116 -7.67 0.37 5.54
CA LEU A 116 -9.07 -0.02 5.44
C LEU A 116 -9.24 -1.55 5.31
N LEU A 117 -8.39 -2.22 4.54
CA LEU A 117 -8.46 -3.67 4.34
C LEU A 117 -8.33 -4.46 5.65
N VAL A 118 -7.49 -4.00 6.60
CA VAL A 118 -7.33 -4.66 7.91
C VAL A 118 -8.64 -4.69 8.71
N PRO A 119 -9.30 -3.56 9.01
CA PRO A 119 -10.58 -3.58 9.72
C PRO A 119 -11.70 -4.24 8.91
N VAL A 120 -11.70 -4.12 7.58
CA VAL A 120 -12.64 -4.85 6.72
C VAL A 120 -12.48 -6.36 6.92
N ALA A 121 -11.26 -6.90 6.86
CA ALA A 121 -11.02 -8.32 7.04
C ALA A 121 -11.44 -8.82 8.43
N ASP A 122 -11.19 -8.03 9.49
CA ASP A 122 -11.66 -8.39 10.85
C ASP A 122 -13.21 -8.42 10.92
N VAL A 123 -13.88 -7.41 10.37
CA VAL A 123 -15.35 -7.36 10.32
C VAL A 123 -15.91 -8.50 9.48
N GLU A 124 -15.36 -8.79 8.31
CA GLU A 124 -15.75 -9.93 7.46
C GLU A 124 -15.59 -11.26 8.20
N ALA A 125 -14.49 -11.46 8.93
CA ALA A 125 -14.26 -12.65 9.73
C ALA A 125 -15.25 -12.78 10.90
N ARG A 126 -15.71 -11.66 11.49
CA ARG A 126 -16.78 -11.65 12.51
C ARG A 126 -18.15 -11.97 11.90
N GLN A 127 -18.39 -11.53 10.67
CA GLN A 127 -19.62 -11.75 9.93
C GLN A 127 -19.66 -13.10 9.18
N HIS A 128 -18.68 -13.98 9.41
CA HIS A 128 -18.53 -15.29 8.75
C HIS A 128 -18.33 -15.23 7.22
N LEU A 129 -17.90 -14.09 6.69
CA LEU A 129 -17.54 -13.89 5.29
C LEU A 129 -16.11 -14.39 5.02
N ASN A 130 -15.87 -15.67 5.30
CA ASN A 130 -14.52 -16.22 5.46
C ASN A 130 -13.62 -16.05 4.23
N SER A 131 -14.15 -16.27 3.03
CA SER A 131 -13.37 -16.15 1.79
C SER A 131 -12.90 -14.72 1.55
N ALA A 132 -13.78 -13.73 1.79
CA ALA A 132 -13.45 -12.31 1.65
C ALA A 132 -12.43 -11.89 2.70
N ALA A 133 -12.65 -12.26 3.97
CA ALA A 133 -11.73 -11.97 5.06
C ALA A 133 -10.30 -12.49 4.81
N ILE A 134 -10.17 -13.71 4.26
CA ILE A 134 -8.87 -14.30 3.92
C ILE A 134 -8.19 -13.53 2.77
N ALA A 135 -8.96 -13.09 1.77
CA ALA A 135 -8.45 -12.34 0.62
C ALA A 135 -7.96 -10.95 1.06
N HIS A 136 -8.84 -10.15 1.68
CA HIS A 136 -8.50 -8.81 2.13
C HIS A 136 -7.38 -8.79 3.19
N ALA A 137 -7.34 -9.77 4.11
CA ALA A 137 -6.22 -9.87 5.05
C ALA A 137 -4.89 -10.18 4.35
N ARG A 138 -4.89 -10.95 3.26
CA ARG A 138 -3.67 -11.24 2.50
C ARG A 138 -3.21 -10.02 1.74
N GLU A 139 -4.12 -9.32 1.07
CA GLU A 139 -3.84 -8.08 0.35
C GLU A 139 -3.28 -7.02 1.31
N ALA A 140 -3.93 -6.83 2.46
CA ALA A 140 -3.43 -5.92 3.49
C ALA A 140 -2.00 -6.26 3.95
N LEU A 141 -1.67 -7.55 4.13
CA LEU A 141 -0.33 -7.96 4.54
C LEU A 141 0.72 -7.66 3.46
N ASP A 142 0.40 -7.89 2.18
CA ASP A 142 1.27 -7.56 1.05
C ASP A 142 1.51 -6.04 0.95
N ASP A 143 0.42 -5.27 1.00
CA ASP A 143 0.46 -3.81 0.93
C ASP A 143 1.23 -3.20 2.11
N LEU A 144 1.03 -3.72 3.34
CA LEU A 144 1.78 -3.27 4.51
C LEU A 144 3.28 -3.47 4.34
N ASP A 145 3.72 -4.50 3.59
CA ASP A 145 5.13 -4.74 3.33
C ASP A 145 5.72 -3.91 2.20
N ARG A 146 4.89 -3.55 1.22
CA ARG A 146 5.31 -2.78 0.04
C ARG A 146 5.25 -1.27 0.26
N PHE A 147 4.30 -0.79 1.05
CA PHE A 147 4.04 0.65 1.19
C PHE A 147 4.76 1.26 2.39
N ALA A 148 5.10 2.53 2.25
CA ALA A 148 5.57 3.35 3.35
C ALA A 148 4.39 3.69 4.29
N GLY A 149 4.73 4.20 5.47
CA GLY A 149 3.70 4.69 6.39
C GLY A 149 2.94 5.86 5.78
N PRO A 150 1.64 5.99 6.08
CA PRO A 150 0.85 7.12 5.61
C PRO A 150 1.42 8.43 6.20
N ALA A 151 1.10 9.55 5.55
CA ALA A 151 1.50 10.89 6.02
C ALA A 151 0.95 11.25 7.40
N SER A 152 -0.14 10.59 7.79
CA SER A 152 -0.82 10.77 9.07
C SER A 152 -0.15 10.13 10.27
N VAL A 153 0.70 9.13 10.04
CA VAL A 153 1.42 8.44 11.10
C VAL A 153 2.84 8.99 11.14
N ARG A 154 3.25 9.46 12.33
CA ARG A 154 4.63 9.93 12.55
C ARG A 154 5.60 8.79 12.23
N ASP A 155 6.74 9.12 11.63
CA ASP A 155 7.70 8.10 11.17
C ASP A 155 8.19 7.19 12.31
N GLU A 156 8.32 7.75 13.52
CA GLU A 156 8.68 7.01 14.74
C GLU A 156 7.60 6.03 15.22
N ASP A 157 6.33 6.30 14.93
CA ASP A 157 5.20 5.47 15.36
C ASP A 157 4.89 4.37 14.32
N TRP A 158 5.24 4.59 13.05
CA TRP A 158 4.87 3.71 11.94
C TRP A 158 5.28 2.24 12.15
N PRO A 159 6.50 1.91 12.63
CA PRO A 159 6.87 0.51 12.87
C PRO A 159 5.90 -0.20 13.83
N ASN A 160 5.49 0.47 14.91
CA ASN A 160 4.57 -0.08 15.91
C ASN A 160 3.15 -0.21 15.34
N VAL A 161 2.68 0.80 14.60
CA VAL A 161 1.38 0.77 13.93
C VAL A 161 1.32 -0.36 12.90
N LYS A 162 2.34 -0.48 12.06
CA LYS A 162 2.47 -1.56 11.06
C LYS A 162 2.45 -2.93 11.72
N GLN A 163 3.19 -3.12 12.82
CA GLN A 163 3.17 -4.36 13.60
C GLN A 163 1.76 -4.68 14.12
N GLN A 164 1.05 -3.69 14.67
CA GLN A 164 -0.32 -3.90 15.15
C GLN A 164 -1.28 -4.28 14.01
N LEU A 165 -1.19 -3.61 12.86
CA LEU A 165 -2.02 -3.91 11.68
C LEU A 165 -1.74 -5.32 11.15
N LYS A 166 -0.46 -5.74 11.10
CA LYS A 166 -0.08 -7.11 10.72
C LYS A 166 -0.62 -8.15 11.68
N SER A 167 -0.62 -7.86 12.98
CA SER A 167 -1.24 -8.72 13.99
C SER A 167 -2.73 -8.92 13.69
N THR A 168 -3.46 -7.81 13.53
CA THR A 168 -4.91 -7.85 13.26
C THR A 168 -5.25 -8.55 11.94
N ALA A 169 -4.51 -8.31 10.86
CA ALA A 169 -4.73 -9.00 9.59
C ALA A 169 -4.52 -10.51 9.69
N ASN A 170 -3.41 -10.93 10.31
CA ASN A 170 -3.13 -12.35 10.54
C ASN A 170 -4.17 -13.01 11.46
N PHE A 171 -4.65 -12.27 12.47
CA PHE A 171 -5.71 -12.75 13.34
C PHE A 171 -7.04 -12.93 12.59
N ALA A 172 -7.47 -11.95 11.82
CA ALA A 172 -8.68 -12.02 10.99
C ALA A 172 -8.61 -13.21 10.01
N LYS A 173 -7.48 -13.36 9.31
CA LYS A 173 -7.20 -14.47 8.41
C LYS A 173 -7.26 -15.83 9.14
N GLY A 174 -6.59 -15.93 10.28
CA GLY A 174 -6.54 -17.15 11.09
C GLY A 174 -7.91 -17.55 11.63
N ARG A 175 -8.70 -16.59 12.09
CA ARG A 175 -10.10 -16.78 12.52
C ARG A 175 -10.96 -17.26 11.36
N ALA A 176 -10.90 -16.60 10.20
CA ALA A 176 -11.68 -16.96 9.02
C ALA A 176 -11.33 -18.36 8.49
N GLN A 177 -10.03 -18.73 8.51
CA GLN A 177 -9.57 -20.07 8.14
C GLN A 177 -10.07 -21.15 9.10
N LEU A 178 -10.08 -20.88 10.41
CA LEU A 178 -10.67 -21.80 11.40
C LEU A 178 -12.16 -21.98 11.14
N GLN A 179 -12.90 -20.89 10.97
CA GLN A 179 -14.33 -20.95 10.70
C GLN A 179 -14.63 -21.72 9.41
N ALA A 180 -13.87 -21.47 8.33
CA ALA A 180 -13.98 -22.23 7.09
C ALA A 180 -13.64 -23.72 7.28
N ALA A 181 -12.64 -24.05 8.11
CA ALA A 181 -12.30 -25.44 8.39
C ALA A 181 -13.44 -26.18 9.10
N LEU A 182 -14.16 -25.49 9.98
CA LEU A 182 -15.26 -26.07 10.76
C LEU A 182 -16.52 -26.35 9.93
N THR A 183 -16.67 -25.71 8.76
CA THR A 183 -17.76 -26.02 7.81
C THR A 183 -17.44 -27.19 6.89
N GLN A 184 -16.17 -27.62 6.83
CA GLN A 184 -15.73 -28.72 5.98
C GLN A 184 -15.85 -30.08 6.71
N PRO A 185 -16.17 -31.17 5.96
CA PRO A 185 -16.07 -32.53 6.50
C PRO A 185 -14.62 -32.87 6.86
N MET A 186 -14.42 -33.93 7.65
CA MET A 186 -13.07 -34.42 7.95
C MET A 186 -12.39 -34.87 6.66
N GLY A 187 -11.19 -34.34 6.39
CA GLY A 187 -10.49 -34.59 5.14
C GLY A 187 -9.24 -33.73 5.00
N GLU A 188 -8.62 -33.76 3.81
CA GLU A 188 -7.42 -33.00 3.49
C GLU A 188 -7.65 -31.48 3.53
N THR A 189 -8.71 -31.00 2.89
CA THR A 189 -9.08 -29.57 2.87
C THR A 189 -9.24 -28.99 4.27
N ARG A 190 -9.93 -29.71 5.17
CA ARG A 190 -10.08 -29.28 6.57
C ARG A 190 -8.73 -29.24 7.30
N ARG A 191 -7.88 -30.24 7.10
CA ARG A 191 -6.53 -30.27 7.72
C ARG A 191 -5.66 -29.11 7.22
N GLU A 192 -5.73 -28.80 5.94
CA GLU A 192 -4.98 -27.67 5.36
C GLU A 192 -5.47 -26.32 5.90
N LEU A 193 -6.78 -26.09 5.95
CA LEU A 193 -7.35 -24.87 6.53
C LEU A 193 -6.96 -24.69 8.01
N LEU A 194 -6.98 -25.77 8.80
CA LEU A 194 -6.54 -25.73 10.20
C LEU A 194 -5.05 -25.43 10.35
N LYS A 195 -4.21 -26.04 9.51
CA LYS A 195 -2.77 -25.75 9.48
C LYS A 195 -2.50 -24.28 9.12
N ASN A 196 -3.20 -23.76 8.13
CA ASN A 196 -3.07 -22.35 7.72
C ASN A 196 -3.59 -21.40 8.79
N SER A 197 -4.68 -21.76 9.47
CA SER A 197 -5.24 -21.02 10.61
C SER A 197 -4.23 -20.92 11.74
N GLU A 198 -3.64 -22.04 12.16
CA GLU A 198 -2.60 -22.09 13.19
C GLU A 198 -1.41 -21.21 12.80
N ALA A 199 -0.90 -21.32 11.57
CA ALA A 199 0.21 -20.51 11.10
C ALA A 199 -0.10 -19.00 11.17
N SER A 200 -1.28 -18.58 10.70
CA SER A 200 -1.69 -17.17 10.74
C SER A 200 -1.87 -16.67 12.19
N LEU A 201 -2.44 -17.48 13.09
CA LEU A 201 -2.63 -17.10 14.50
C LEU A 201 -1.31 -17.01 15.27
N LEU A 202 -0.34 -17.85 14.94
CA LEU A 202 1.02 -17.76 15.50
C LEU A 202 1.73 -16.48 15.03
N GLU A 203 1.61 -16.10 13.76
CA GLU A 203 2.12 -14.81 13.26
C GLU A 203 1.42 -13.62 13.93
N ALA A 204 0.11 -13.72 14.17
CA ALA A 204 -0.62 -12.69 14.89
C ALA A 204 -0.10 -12.51 16.34
N LEU A 205 0.14 -13.62 17.06
CA LEU A 205 0.77 -13.60 18.39
C LEU A 205 2.22 -13.11 18.36
N HIS A 206 2.96 -13.37 17.28
CA HIS A 206 4.31 -12.87 17.12
C HIS A 206 4.32 -11.33 17.11
N PHE A 207 3.39 -10.72 16.38
CA PHE A 207 3.24 -9.27 16.35
C PHE A 207 2.58 -8.70 17.61
N ASN A 208 1.66 -9.42 18.26
CA ASN A 208 1.03 -9.01 19.52
C ASN A 208 0.82 -10.20 20.47
N ASN A 209 1.81 -10.47 21.33
CA ASN A 209 1.78 -11.63 22.22
C ASN A 209 0.91 -11.45 23.49
N GLN A 210 0.36 -10.26 23.69
CA GLN A 210 -0.49 -9.95 24.85
C GLN A 210 -1.98 -10.13 24.56
N ASP A 211 -2.35 -10.32 23.29
CA ASP A 211 -3.74 -10.48 22.89
C ASP A 211 -4.27 -11.88 23.23
N LEU A 212 -5.08 -11.93 24.29
CA LEU A 212 -5.67 -13.16 24.78
C LEU A 212 -6.76 -13.70 23.86
N GLU A 213 -7.35 -12.89 22.97
CA GLU A 213 -8.31 -13.38 21.99
C GLU A 213 -7.60 -14.24 20.93
N ILE A 214 -6.44 -13.78 20.44
CA ILE A 214 -5.62 -14.55 19.49
C ILE A 214 -5.23 -15.89 20.11
N ALA A 215 -4.77 -15.89 21.37
CA ALA A 215 -4.44 -17.11 22.10
C ALA A 215 -5.67 -18.03 22.26
N TYR A 216 -6.85 -17.47 22.52
CA TYR A 216 -8.07 -18.26 22.63
C TYR A 216 -8.44 -18.95 21.31
N VAL A 217 -8.42 -18.22 20.19
CA VAL A 217 -8.72 -18.76 18.87
C VAL A 217 -7.66 -19.79 18.44
N LEU A 218 -6.38 -19.57 18.77
CA LEU A 218 -5.33 -20.57 18.55
C LEU A 218 -5.61 -21.86 19.30
N GLY A 219 -6.05 -21.78 20.57
CA GLY A 219 -6.48 -22.95 21.33
C GLY A 219 -7.62 -23.72 20.64
N LEU A 220 -8.60 -23.02 20.06
CA LEU A 220 -9.69 -23.65 19.30
C LEU A 220 -9.19 -24.32 18.01
N ALA A 221 -8.24 -23.71 17.30
CA ALA A 221 -7.61 -24.29 16.12
C ALA A 221 -6.83 -25.57 16.47
N HIS A 222 -6.10 -25.57 17.59
CA HIS A 222 -5.39 -26.74 18.10
C HIS A 222 -6.33 -27.87 18.49
N VAL A 223 -7.42 -27.59 19.22
CA VAL A 223 -8.45 -28.60 19.52
C VAL A 223 -9.02 -29.20 18.23
N SER A 224 -9.35 -28.34 17.27
CA SER A 224 -9.91 -28.76 15.98
C SER A 224 -8.94 -29.61 15.15
N SER A 225 -7.64 -29.48 15.43
CA SER A 225 -6.54 -30.24 14.80
C SER A 225 -6.13 -31.49 15.59
N GLY A 226 -6.77 -31.79 16.73
CA GLY A 226 -6.40 -32.90 17.62
C GLY A 226 -5.14 -32.65 18.47
N LYS A 227 -4.65 -31.41 18.52
CA LYS A 227 -3.44 -30.99 19.26
C LYS A 227 -3.79 -30.59 20.70
N ALA A 228 -4.22 -31.57 21.50
CA ALA A 228 -4.77 -31.33 22.83
C ALA A 228 -3.77 -30.67 23.81
N MET A 229 -2.47 -31.01 23.70
CA MET A 229 -1.44 -30.46 24.57
C MET A 229 -1.16 -28.99 24.26
N GLU A 230 -1.05 -28.63 22.99
CA GLU A 230 -0.86 -27.27 22.51
C GLU A 230 -2.08 -26.40 22.84
N ALA A 231 -3.29 -26.93 22.60
CA ALA A 231 -4.53 -26.28 22.99
C ALA A 231 -4.59 -25.95 24.48
N SER A 232 -4.13 -26.87 25.35
CA SER A 232 -4.10 -26.63 26.79
C SER A 232 -3.22 -25.45 27.17
N SER A 233 -2.10 -25.25 26.49
CA SER A 233 -1.19 -24.14 26.76
C SER A 233 -1.83 -22.80 26.39
N SER A 234 -2.46 -22.72 25.24
CA SER A 234 -3.20 -21.54 24.79
C SER A 234 -4.34 -21.18 25.75
N PHE A 235 -5.19 -22.15 26.13
CA PHE A 235 -6.29 -21.88 27.06
C PHE A 235 -5.83 -21.57 28.49
N ALA A 236 -4.71 -22.15 28.95
CA ALA A 236 -4.13 -21.82 30.25
C ALA A 236 -3.72 -20.34 30.33
N ALA A 237 -3.11 -19.82 29.27
CA ALA A 237 -2.76 -18.40 29.18
C ALA A 237 -4.02 -17.51 29.24
N VAL A 238 -5.06 -17.85 28.46
CA VAL A 238 -6.33 -17.10 28.42
C VAL A 238 -7.05 -17.12 29.77
N TYR A 239 -7.13 -18.27 30.43
CA TYR A 239 -7.78 -18.41 31.73
C TYR A 239 -7.07 -17.58 32.81
N ARG A 240 -5.73 -17.63 32.84
CA ARG A 240 -4.93 -16.88 33.82
C ARG A 240 -4.85 -15.39 33.55
N GLY A 241 -4.92 -15.00 32.28
CA GLY A 241 -4.93 -13.60 31.86
C GLY A 241 -6.23 -12.85 32.20
N GLY A 242 -7.30 -13.56 32.60
CA GLY A 242 -8.53 -12.92 33.10
C GLY A 242 -9.36 -12.21 32.02
N SER A 243 -9.28 -12.65 30.76
CA SER A 243 -10.11 -12.12 29.66
C SER A 243 -11.58 -12.53 29.78
N GLU A 244 -12.45 -11.94 28.95
CA GLU A 244 -13.85 -12.38 28.80
C GLU A 244 -13.98 -13.86 28.37
N PHE A 245 -12.93 -14.42 27.77
CA PHE A 245 -12.86 -15.82 27.37
C PHE A 245 -12.40 -16.76 28.48
N ALA A 246 -12.02 -16.25 29.66
CA ALA A 246 -11.41 -17.06 30.72
C ALA A 246 -12.29 -18.25 31.15
N LEU A 247 -13.61 -18.05 31.30
CA LEU A 247 -14.53 -19.14 31.66
C LEU A 247 -14.63 -20.20 30.56
N LYS A 248 -14.72 -19.77 29.30
CA LYS A 248 -14.75 -20.70 28.15
C LYS A 248 -13.43 -21.44 28.01
N ALA A 249 -12.30 -20.78 28.27
CA ALA A 249 -10.98 -21.39 28.28
C ALA A 249 -10.85 -22.43 29.40
N LEU A 250 -11.39 -22.14 30.59
CA LEU A 250 -11.44 -23.10 31.70
C LEU A 250 -12.25 -24.36 31.36
N ASP A 251 -13.39 -24.21 30.70
CA ASP A 251 -14.21 -25.34 30.29
C ASP A 251 -13.47 -26.23 29.27
N ASN A 252 -12.80 -25.62 28.29
CA ASN A 252 -11.95 -26.34 27.34
C ASN A 252 -10.77 -27.04 28.04
N LEU A 253 -10.11 -26.38 28.99
CA LEU A 253 -9.04 -26.98 29.79
C LEU A 253 -9.51 -28.22 30.56
N ARG A 254 -10.69 -28.14 31.18
CA ARG A 254 -11.27 -29.28 31.92
C ARG A 254 -11.63 -30.43 30.98
N ALA A 255 -12.12 -30.13 29.78
CA ALA A 255 -12.39 -31.15 28.76
C ALA A 255 -11.10 -31.84 28.31
N ILE A 256 -10.05 -31.07 27.99
CA ILE A 256 -8.74 -31.60 27.61
C ILE A 256 -8.12 -32.41 28.76
N TYR A 257 -8.20 -31.93 30.00
CA TYR A 257 -7.68 -32.64 31.16
C TYR A 257 -8.33 -34.01 31.34
N ARG A 258 -9.67 -34.10 31.23
CA ARG A 258 -10.40 -35.37 31.30
C ARG A 258 -10.02 -36.32 30.16
N LEU A 259 -9.76 -35.78 28.97
CA LEU A 259 -9.33 -36.56 27.80
C LEU A 259 -7.93 -37.15 27.98
N LEU A 260 -6.98 -36.36 28.47
CA LEU A 260 -5.57 -36.76 28.60
C LEU A 260 -5.27 -37.57 29.86
N TYR A 261 -6.02 -37.33 30.95
CA TYR A 261 -5.78 -37.93 32.26
C TYR A 261 -7.04 -38.62 32.83
N PRO A 262 -7.60 -39.62 32.14
CA PRO A 262 -8.83 -40.29 32.57
C PRO A 262 -8.70 -41.00 33.93
N ASN A 263 -7.48 -41.39 34.33
CA ASN A 263 -7.20 -42.14 35.56
C ASN A 263 -6.48 -41.31 36.65
N THR A 264 -6.68 -39.97 36.66
CA THR A 264 -6.19 -39.02 37.70
C THR A 264 -4.75 -39.24 38.16
N THR A 265 -3.80 -39.26 37.22
CA THR A 265 -2.36 -39.39 37.53
C THR A 265 -1.71 -38.09 37.98
N ILE A 266 -2.30 -36.94 37.67
CA ILE A 266 -1.87 -35.59 38.11
C ILE A 266 -3.11 -34.78 38.52
N SER A 267 -2.97 -33.80 39.41
CA SER A 267 -4.07 -32.88 39.72
C SER A 267 -4.32 -31.88 38.58
N PHE A 268 -5.51 -31.29 38.54
CA PHE A 268 -5.85 -30.26 37.57
C PHE A 268 -4.95 -29.01 37.73
N GLU A 269 -4.59 -28.66 38.96
CA GLU A 269 -3.71 -27.54 39.28
C GLU A 269 -2.29 -27.77 38.71
N ASN A 270 -1.77 -28.99 38.83
CA ASN A 270 -0.47 -29.36 38.27
C ASN A 270 -0.51 -29.36 36.73
N PHE A 271 -1.59 -29.88 36.14
CA PHE A 271 -1.81 -29.81 34.70
C PHE A 271 -1.83 -28.36 34.18
N LEU A 272 -2.57 -27.49 34.87
CA LEU A 272 -2.67 -26.07 34.54
C LEU A 272 -1.31 -25.38 34.63
N GLN A 273 -0.53 -25.65 35.69
CA GLN A 273 0.80 -25.08 35.85
C GLN A 273 1.74 -25.52 34.72
N GLN A 274 1.78 -26.82 34.40
CA GLN A 274 2.57 -27.33 33.29
C GLN A 274 2.15 -26.73 31.93
N ALA A 275 0.85 -26.51 31.72
CA ALA A 275 0.34 -25.87 30.51
C ALA A 275 0.81 -24.42 30.37
N MET A 276 0.83 -23.67 31.47
CA MET A 276 1.37 -22.31 31.52
C MET A 276 2.88 -22.28 31.25
N ASP A 277 3.63 -23.23 31.79
CA ASP A 277 5.08 -23.27 31.60
C ASP A 277 5.42 -23.55 30.14
N ARG A 278 4.71 -24.49 29.49
CA ARG A 278 4.80 -24.73 28.04
C ARG A 278 4.49 -23.48 27.22
N TRP A 279 3.45 -22.72 27.58
CA TRP A 279 3.11 -21.46 26.89
C TRP A 279 4.23 -20.44 26.99
N LYS A 280 4.81 -20.24 28.18
CA LYS A 280 5.94 -19.32 28.39
C LYS A 280 7.15 -19.71 27.56
N THR A 281 7.50 -21.01 27.53
CA THR A 281 8.60 -21.52 26.70
C THR A 281 8.34 -21.26 25.22
N ALA A 282 7.14 -21.55 24.73
CA ALA A 282 6.78 -21.33 23.32
C ALA A 282 6.90 -19.86 22.90
N LEU A 283 6.47 -18.92 23.75
CA LEU A 283 6.63 -17.48 23.48
C LEU A 283 8.10 -17.04 23.50
N GLN A 284 8.91 -17.57 24.42
CA GLN A 284 10.34 -17.26 24.50
C GLN A 284 11.12 -17.78 23.27
N ASP A 285 10.80 -18.98 22.81
CA ASP A 285 11.45 -19.59 21.64
C ASP A 285 11.04 -18.90 20.34
N SER A 286 9.76 -18.49 20.23
CA SER A 286 9.27 -17.67 19.12
C SER A 286 10.04 -16.34 19.00
N ASN A 287 10.23 -15.64 20.14
CA ASN A 287 10.97 -14.37 20.18
C ASN A 287 12.49 -14.51 19.94
N LYS A 288 13.07 -15.70 20.10
CA LYS A 288 14.51 -15.96 19.84
C LYS A 288 14.79 -16.40 18.40
N ALA A 289 13.85 -17.11 17.78
CA ALA A 289 13.99 -17.55 16.38
C ALA A 289 13.99 -16.36 15.39
N THR A 290 13.46 -15.22 15.82
CA THR A 290 13.24 -14.00 15.02
C THR A 290 14.46 -13.11 14.84
N ASP A 291 15.49 -13.22 15.67
CA ASP A 291 16.79 -12.54 15.39
C ASP A 291 17.52 -13.16 14.18
N LYS A 292 17.07 -14.32 13.67
CA LYS A 292 17.79 -15.09 12.65
C LYS A 292 17.01 -15.40 11.37
N LYS A 293 15.70 -15.12 11.30
CA LYS A 293 14.90 -15.42 10.10
C LYS A 293 14.40 -14.15 9.44
N GLY A 294 15.27 -13.55 8.62
CA GLY A 294 14.81 -12.80 7.47
C GLY A 294 13.86 -13.71 6.67
N HIS A 295 12.64 -13.25 6.44
CA HIS A 295 11.62 -13.97 5.69
C HIS A 295 12.22 -14.46 4.37
N THR A 296 12.47 -15.76 4.27
CA THR A 296 12.83 -16.37 3.00
C THR A 296 11.52 -16.54 2.26
N GLU A 297 11.21 -15.55 1.43
CA GLU A 297 10.12 -15.60 0.46
C GLU A 297 10.15 -16.95 -0.26
N PRO A 298 9.02 -17.66 -0.43
CA PRO A 298 8.97 -18.83 -1.29
C PRO A 298 9.52 -18.42 -2.66
N ALA A 299 10.42 -19.24 -3.23
CA ALA A 299 11.09 -18.96 -4.49
C ALA A 299 10.06 -18.52 -5.53
N ALA A 300 10.06 -17.21 -5.82
CA ALA A 300 9.09 -16.60 -6.72
C ALA A 300 9.13 -17.36 -8.05
N MET A 301 7.94 -17.78 -8.52
CA MET A 301 7.81 -18.25 -9.91
C MET A 301 8.52 -17.25 -10.82
N ALA A 302 9.34 -17.76 -11.74
CA ALA A 302 10.08 -16.92 -12.67
C ALA A 302 9.10 -15.99 -13.41
N TYR A 303 9.38 -14.69 -13.41
CA TYR A 303 8.62 -13.74 -14.19
C TYR A 303 8.99 -13.91 -15.67
N PHE A 304 8.03 -14.32 -16.48
CA PHE A 304 8.23 -14.63 -17.90
C PHE A 304 8.09 -13.41 -18.83
N GLY A 305 7.57 -12.30 -18.32
CA GLY A 305 7.39 -11.04 -19.06
C GLY A 305 6.28 -11.08 -20.12
N SER A 306 5.82 -9.89 -20.53
CA SER A 306 4.73 -9.72 -21.50
C SER A 306 4.98 -10.42 -22.84
N ASP A 307 6.24 -10.54 -23.27
CA ASP A 307 6.62 -11.24 -24.50
C ASP A 307 6.21 -12.71 -24.51
N SER A 308 6.12 -13.36 -23.35
CA SER A 308 5.67 -14.74 -23.23
C SER A 308 4.20 -14.92 -23.63
N CYS A 309 3.37 -13.88 -23.49
CA CYS A 309 1.95 -13.90 -23.86
C CYS A 309 1.75 -13.91 -25.38
N ARG A 310 2.72 -13.40 -26.16
CA ARG A 310 2.59 -13.18 -27.61
C ARG A 310 2.22 -14.44 -28.39
N ALA A 311 2.78 -15.59 -28.01
CA ALA A 311 2.59 -16.85 -28.74
C ALA A 311 1.13 -17.36 -28.70
N CYS A 312 0.43 -17.15 -27.58
CA CYS A 312 -0.94 -17.61 -27.38
C CYS A 312 -1.98 -16.49 -27.54
N HIS A 313 -1.58 -15.23 -27.31
CA HIS A 313 -2.47 -14.06 -27.29
C HIS A 313 -2.02 -12.97 -28.27
N ALA A 314 -1.72 -13.34 -29.52
CA ALA A 314 -1.09 -12.45 -30.50
C ALA A 314 -1.82 -11.10 -30.71
N GLU A 315 -3.14 -11.11 -30.87
CA GLU A 315 -3.92 -9.88 -31.10
C GLU A 315 -3.97 -8.97 -29.86
N ILE A 316 -4.10 -9.55 -28.67
CA ILE A 316 -4.08 -8.82 -27.39
C ILE A 316 -2.69 -8.21 -27.19
N TYR A 317 -1.65 -9.01 -27.36
CA TYR A 317 -0.27 -8.57 -27.26
C TYR A 317 0.01 -7.41 -28.24
N LYS A 318 -0.45 -7.51 -29.48
CA LYS A 318 -0.29 -6.44 -30.46
C LYS A 318 -0.99 -5.15 -30.03
N GLY A 319 -2.24 -5.24 -29.58
CA GLY A 319 -3.00 -4.09 -29.08
C GLY A 319 -2.34 -3.45 -27.85
N TRP A 320 -1.88 -4.27 -26.90
CA TRP A 320 -1.12 -3.83 -25.73
C TRP A 320 0.17 -3.13 -26.14
N ALA A 321 0.99 -3.75 -26.98
CA ALA A 321 2.28 -3.22 -27.43
C ALA A 321 2.15 -1.89 -28.19
N GLU A 322 0.98 -1.61 -28.76
CA GLU A 322 0.68 -0.35 -29.43
C GLU A 322 0.20 0.77 -28.48
N SER A 323 -0.23 0.41 -27.26
CA SER A 323 -0.80 1.32 -26.27
C SER A 323 0.22 2.30 -25.67
N GLY A 324 -0.28 3.38 -25.07
CA GLY A 324 0.55 4.32 -24.32
C GLY A 324 1.16 3.72 -23.05
N MET A 325 0.50 2.73 -22.43
CA MET A 325 0.94 2.10 -21.20
C MET A 325 2.14 1.18 -21.42
N ALA A 326 2.16 0.44 -22.53
CA ALA A 326 3.32 -0.35 -22.93
C ALA A 326 4.50 0.52 -23.41
N LYS A 327 4.21 1.71 -23.96
CA LYS A 327 5.21 2.64 -24.51
C LYS A 327 5.60 3.76 -23.54
N MET A 328 5.33 3.59 -22.25
CA MET A 328 5.48 4.67 -21.27
C MET A 328 6.93 5.08 -21.07
N LEU A 329 7.85 4.15 -20.83
CA LEU A 329 9.30 4.36 -20.93
C LEU A 329 9.86 3.45 -22.03
N ARG A 330 10.65 4.01 -22.94
CA ARG A 330 11.31 3.24 -24.00
C ARG A 330 12.78 3.62 -24.08
N PRO A 331 13.70 2.64 -24.25
CA PRO A 331 15.08 2.94 -24.60
C PRO A 331 15.15 3.81 -25.85
N HIS A 332 16.15 4.68 -25.92
CA HIS A 332 16.32 5.57 -27.07
C HIS A 332 16.44 4.78 -28.37
N ALA A 333 15.52 5.08 -29.28
CA ALA A 333 15.65 4.78 -30.70
C ALA A 333 15.34 6.05 -31.51
N PRO A 334 16.14 6.42 -32.52
CA PRO A 334 15.95 7.67 -33.25
C PRO A 334 14.54 7.84 -33.85
N GLN A 335 13.94 6.75 -34.33
CA GLN A 335 12.60 6.74 -34.91
C GLN A 335 11.47 6.99 -33.90
N ASP A 336 11.76 6.84 -32.60
CA ASP A 336 10.78 6.98 -31.52
C ASP A 336 10.75 8.39 -30.92
N VAL A 337 11.69 9.25 -31.32
CA VAL A 337 11.79 10.65 -30.87
C VAL A 337 10.86 11.52 -31.72
N VAL A 338 9.85 12.11 -31.07
CA VAL A 338 8.87 12.99 -31.74
C VAL A 338 9.19 14.48 -31.58
N GLY A 339 10.18 14.82 -30.75
CA GLY A 339 10.58 16.20 -30.49
C GLY A 339 11.30 16.88 -31.65
N ASP A 340 11.15 18.20 -31.76
CA ASP A 340 11.91 19.00 -32.71
C ASP A 340 13.29 19.37 -32.15
N PHE A 341 14.29 18.53 -32.46
CA PHE A 341 15.70 18.74 -32.08
C PHE A 341 16.50 19.53 -33.14
N LYS A 342 15.85 20.09 -34.17
CA LYS A 342 16.56 20.72 -35.29
C LYS A 342 16.16 22.17 -35.55
N ASN A 343 14.88 22.49 -35.53
CA ASN A 343 14.40 23.82 -35.94
C ASN A 343 13.98 24.68 -34.75
N HIS A 344 13.07 24.18 -33.92
CA HIS A 344 12.58 24.89 -32.72
C HIS A 344 13.15 24.23 -31.47
N ASN A 345 14.46 24.20 -31.37
CA ASN A 345 15.21 23.34 -30.46
C ASN A 345 15.81 24.09 -29.26
N GLU A 346 15.22 25.23 -28.87
CA GLU A 346 15.67 26.02 -27.72
C GLU A 346 14.56 26.16 -26.68
N PHE A 347 14.94 26.14 -25.41
CA PHE A 347 14.05 26.37 -24.26
C PHE A 347 14.60 27.49 -23.37
N TYR A 348 13.71 28.41 -22.99
CA TYR A 348 14.04 29.61 -22.23
C TYR A 348 13.35 29.59 -20.85
N LEU A 349 14.11 29.84 -19.79
CA LEU A 349 13.55 30.16 -18.47
C LEU A 349 12.82 31.50 -18.54
N GLY A 350 11.67 31.59 -17.86
CA GLY A 350 10.79 32.77 -17.88
C GLY A 350 9.72 32.72 -18.98
N ASP A 351 9.82 31.80 -19.95
CA ASP A 351 8.69 31.49 -20.81
C ASP A 351 7.69 30.65 -20.00
N GLU A 352 6.47 31.18 -19.83
CA GLU A 352 5.38 30.51 -19.12
C GLU A 352 4.34 30.00 -20.10
N THR A 353 3.93 28.75 -19.89
CA THR A 353 2.84 28.12 -20.63
C THR A 353 1.68 27.87 -19.70
N ASP A 354 0.50 28.40 -20.04
CA ASP A 354 -0.74 28.19 -19.29
C ASP A 354 -1.74 27.41 -20.14
N TYR A 355 -2.45 26.49 -19.51
CA TYR A 355 -3.53 25.71 -20.09
C TYR A 355 -4.78 25.98 -19.26
N ARG A 356 -5.58 26.99 -19.65
CA ARG A 356 -6.87 27.31 -19.02
C ARG A 356 -7.99 27.22 -20.05
N ASP A 357 -9.10 26.60 -19.67
CA ASP A 357 -10.32 26.50 -20.50
C ASP A 357 -10.08 25.95 -21.90
N GLY A 358 -9.15 24.98 -22.03
CA GLY A 358 -8.78 24.39 -23.32
C GLY A 358 -7.95 25.31 -24.24
N LYS A 359 -7.54 26.49 -23.76
CA LYS A 359 -6.66 27.42 -24.49
C LYS A 359 -5.24 27.33 -23.96
N PHE A 360 -4.31 27.18 -24.90
CA PHE A 360 -2.88 27.24 -24.65
C PHE A 360 -2.38 28.67 -24.86
N GLU A 361 -1.80 29.26 -23.81
CA GLU A 361 -1.18 30.58 -23.86
C GLU A 361 0.32 30.48 -23.57
N LEU A 362 1.14 31.17 -24.37
CA LEU A 362 2.56 31.36 -24.10
C LEU A 362 2.81 32.81 -23.70
N LYS A 363 3.29 33.02 -22.49
CA LYS A 363 3.75 34.32 -22.00
C LYS A 363 5.28 34.32 -21.99
N ARG A 364 5.88 35.20 -22.79
CA ARG A 364 7.34 35.34 -22.85
C ARG A 364 7.77 36.45 -21.89
N ALA A 365 8.59 36.11 -20.89
CA ALA A 365 9.19 37.11 -20.03
C ALA A 365 10.19 38.00 -20.80
N ARG A 366 10.30 39.27 -20.39
CA ARG A 366 11.25 40.21 -21.00
C ARG A 366 12.70 39.85 -20.72
N ASP A 367 12.95 39.26 -19.56
CA ASP A 367 14.26 38.85 -19.02
C ASP A 367 14.50 37.35 -19.16
N ARG A 368 13.82 36.69 -20.12
CA ARG A 368 13.96 35.25 -20.36
C ARG A 368 15.41 34.87 -20.64
N ARG A 369 15.84 33.71 -20.13
CA ARG A 369 17.22 33.22 -20.25
C ARG A 369 17.23 31.88 -20.96
N LEU A 370 18.08 31.74 -21.98
CA LEU A 370 18.26 30.46 -22.65
C LEU A 370 18.82 29.44 -21.64
N PHE A 371 18.16 28.29 -21.52
CA PHE A 371 18.48 27.27 -20.54
C PHE A 371 18.84 25.93 -21.14
N ALA A 372 18.16 25.52 -22.22
CA ALA A 372 18.48 24.27 -22.89
C ALA A 372 18.45 24.40 -24.42
N ARG A 373 19.30 23.61 -25.07
CA ARG A 373 19.30 23.37 -26.51
C ARG A 373 19.20 21.88 -26.78
N MET A 374 18.33 21.53 -27.70
CA MET A 374 18.12 20.16 -28.13
C MET A 374 18.95 19.94 -29.40
N ALA A 375 19.84 18.95 -29.38
CA ALA A 375 20.80 18.73 -30.45
C ALA A 375 20.74 17.29 -30.97
N VAL A 376 21.04 17.13 -32.26
CA VAL A 376 21.29 15.82 -32.86
C VAL A 376 22.77 15.73 -33.24
N ARG A 377 23.48 14.76 -32.68
CA ARG A 377 24.89 14.48 -33.01
C ARG A 377 25.03 13.01 -33.38
N GLN A 378 25.56 12.71 -34.56
CA GLN A 378 25.75 11.33 -35.04
C GLN A 378 24.50 10.44 -34.88
N ASN A 379 23.33 10.97 -35.27
CA ASN A 379 22.03 10.29 -35.16
C ASN A 379 21.56 9.96 -33.72
N ARG A 380 22.19 10.57 -32.70
CA ARG A 380 21.76 10.50 -31.31
C ARG A 380 21.26 11.86 -30.84
N HIS A 381 20.21 11.84 -30.04
CA HIS A 381 19.60 13.03 -29.46
C HIS A 381 20.28 13.40 -28.14
N TYR A 382 20.49 14.70 -27.94
CA TYR A 382 21.12 15.27 -26.76
C TYR A 382 20.34 16.48 -26.26
N LEU A 383 20.37 16.71 -24.96
CA LEU A 383 20.00 17.98 -24.34
C LEU A 383 21.28 18.63 -23.81
N ASP A 384 21.59 19.80 -24.35
CA ASP A 384 22.61 20.68 -23.80
C ASP A 384 21.93 21.62 -22.82
N ILE A 385 22.35 21.61 -21.56
CA ILE A 385 21.74 22.39 -20.47
C ILE A 385 22.78 23.35 -19.91
N LEU A 386 22.39 24.62 -19.76
CA LEU A 386 23.19 25.64 -19.11
C LEU A 386 23.05 25.50 -17.59
N GLN A 387 24.14 25.16 -16.91
CA GLN A 387 24.16 24.90 -15.47
C GLN A 387 24.64 26.10 -14.66
N SER A 388 24.58 25.98 -13.32
CA SER A 388 24.93 27.04 -12.36
C SER A 388 26.39 27.50 -12.47
N ASP A 389 27.27 26.66 -13.02
CA ASP A 389 28.67 26.97 -13.33
C ASP A 389 28.85 27.89 -14.57
N GLY A 390 27.75 28.23 -15.25
CA GLY A 390 27.74 29.07 -16.45
C GLY A 390 28.18 28.35 -17.72
N LYS A 391 28.31 27.02 -17.70
CA LYS A 391 28.73 26.20 -18.84
C LYS A 391 27.60 25.34 -19.38
N TRP A 392 27.74 24.96 -20.64
CA TRP A 392 26.86 24.01 -21.30
C TRP A 392 27.32 22.59 -21.02
N HIS A 393 26.43 21.80 -20.42
CA HIS A 393 26.64 20.37 -20.18
C HIS A 393 25.73 19.57 -21.10
N SER A 394 26.29 18.55 -21.74
CA SER A 394 25.58 17.77 -22.76
C SER A 394 25.23 16.39 -22.25
N TYR A 395 23.95 16.05 -22.33
CA TYR A 395 23.41 14.79 -21.83
C TYR A 395 22.73 14.01 -22.96
N PRO A 396 23.09 12.73 -23.17
CA PRO A 396 22.40 11.90 -24.14
C PRO A 396 20.95 11.65 -23.71
N VAL A 397 20.04 11.61 -24.68
CA VAL A 397 18.72 11.03 -24.49
C VAL A 397 18.90 9.52 -24.52
N ASP A 398 18.73 8.87 -23.37
CA ASP A 398 18.81 7.42 -23.23
C ASP A 398 17.43 6.77 -23.18
N TYR A 399 16.41 7.55 -22.82
CA TYR A 399 15.02 7.10 -22.81
C TYR A 399 14.06 8.18 -23.30
N THR A 400 12.97 7.72 -23.93
CA THR A 400 11.78 8.53 -24.22
C THR A 400 10.66 8.16 -23.26
N ILE A 401 9.92 9.15 -22.78
CA ILE A 401 8.78 8.98 -21.87
C ILE A 401 7.52 9.53 -22.54
N GLY A 402 6.53 8.66 -22.76
CA GLY A 402 5.33 8.98 -23.52
C GLY A 402 5.56 9.10 -25.03
N SER A 403 4.46 9.16 -25.81
CA SER A 403 4.54 9.11 -27.28
C SER A 403 3.40 9.75 -28.08
N LYS A 404 2.29 10.19 -27.46
CA LYS A 404 1.08 10.60 -28.23
C LYS A 404 0.92 12.11 -28.40
N PHE A 405 0.80 12.85 -27.30
CA PHE A 405 0.55 14.31 -27.33
C PHE A 405 1.73 15.13 -26.80
N GLN A 406 2.60 14.48 -26.05
CA GLN A 406 3.80 15.03 -25.45
C GLN A 406 4.82 13.91 -25.26
N GLN A 407 6.10 14.26 -25.27
CA GLN A 407 7.19 13.33 -25.00
C GLN A 407 8.23 14.02 -24.13
N ALA A 408 8.45 13.45 -22.95
CA ALA A 408 9.57 13.78 -22.08
C ALA A 408 10.75 12.84 -22.38
N TYR A 409 11.91 13.17 -21.83
CA TYR A 409 13.16 12.46 -22.12
C TYR A 409 13.92 12.23 -20.82
N ALA A 410 14.78 11.22 -20.78
CA ALA A 410 15.66 10.97 -19.65
C ALA A 410 17.07 10.56 -20.09
N THR A 411 18.04 10.82 -19.23
CA THR A 411 19.43 10.34 -19.37
C THR A 411 19.73 9.29 -18.32
N LYS A 412 20.65 8.39 -18.63
CA LYS A 412 21.14 7.36 -17.71
C LYS A 412 22.57 7.68 -17.30
N LEU A 413 22.79 7.80 -16.00
CA LEU A 413 24.11 8.01 -15.42
C LEU A 413 24.92 6.70 -15.35
N PRO A 414 26.26 6.75 -15.22
CA PRO A 414 27.10 5.56 -15.13
C PRO A 414 26.78 4.64 -13.94
N ASN A 415 26.24 5.16 -12.85
CA ASN A 415 25.77 4.40 -11.69
C ASN A 415 24.45 3.64 -11.95
N GLY A 416 23.82 3.84 -13.11
CA GLY A 416 22.57 3.20 -13.51
C GLY A 416 21.31 4.01 -13.22
N GLU A 417 21.42 5.14 -12.51
CA GLU A 417 20.30 6.03 -12.22
C GLU A 417 19.77 6.68 -13.51
N ILE A 418 18.45 6.81 -13.60
CA ILE A 418 17.78 7.42 -14.75
C ILE A 418 17.20 8.76 -14.28
N HIS A 419 17.62 9.85 -14.90
CA HIS A 419 17.17 11.20 -14.55
C HIS A 419 16.34 11.81 -15.66
N VAL A 420 15.11 12.21 -15.32
CA VAL A 420 14.15 12.80 -16.25
C VAL A 420 14.48 14.28 -16.42
N PHE A 421 14.57 14.72 -17.68
CA PHE A 421 14.82 16.12 -17.98
C PHE A 421 13.63 17.01 -17.59
N PRO A 422 13.86 18.29 -17.23
CA PRO A 422 12.80 19.20 -16.79
C PRO A 422 11.96 19.76 -17.95
N ILE A 423 12.23 19.32 -19.18
CA ILE A 423 11.66 19.86 -20.41
C ILE A 423 11.10 18.70 -21.22
N GLN A 424 9.90 18.89 -21.76
CA GLN A 424 9.26 17.96 -22.68
C GLN A 424 8.92 18.66 -23.99
N TYR A 425 8.74 17.88 -25.05
CA TYR A 425 8.16 18.36 -26.29
C TYR A 425 6.65 18.16 -26.27
N ASN A 426 5.89 19.22 -26.51
CA ASN A 426 4.45 19.15 -26.72
C ASN A 426 4.17 19.10 -28.24
N VAL A 427 3.56 17.99 -28.68
CA VAL A 427 3.27 17.72 -30.09
C VAL A 427 2.13 18.59 -30.60
N LEU A 428 1.10 18.82 -29.78
CA LEU A 428 -0.06 19.63 -30.16
C LEU A 428 0.32 21.10 -30.45
N HIS A 429 1.23 21.66 -29.65
CA HIS A 429 1.67 23.06 -29.77
C HIS A 429 3.05 23.23 -30.41
N LYS A 430 3.64 22.12 -30.87
CA LYS A 430 4.94 22.01 -31.57
C LYS A 430 6.07 22.79 -30.89
N ARG A 431 6.23 22.59 -29.58
CA ARG A 431 7.22 23.36 -28.79
C ARG A 431 7.68 22.63 -27.55
N TRP A 432 8.80 23.08 -27.02
CA TRP A 432 9.33 22.65 -25.73
C TRP A 432 8.65 23.41 -24.59
N VAL A 433 8.25 22.69 -23.54
CA VAL A 433 7.58 23.25 -22.36
C VAL A 433 8.23 22.70 -21.08
N ASN A 434 8.05 23.41 -19.97
CA ASN A 434 8.50 22.94 -18.66
C ASN A 434 7.67 21.71 -18.27
N PHE A 435 8.29 20.54 -18.26
CA PHE A 435 7.64 19.28 -17.98
C PHE A 435 7.14 19.22 -16.54
N TRP A 436 7.97 19.63 -15.59
CA TRP A 436 7.66 19.53 -14.17
C TRP A 436 6.52 20.46 -13.74
N LYS A 437 6.39 21.65 -14.34
CA LYS A 437 5.19 22.49 -14.17
C LYS A 437 3.90 21.86 -14.68
N VAL A 438 3.97 20.90 -15.61
CA VAL A 438 2.80 20.21 -16.16
C VAL A 438 2.37 19.04 -15.26
N ILE A 439 3.32 18.35 -14.64
CA ILE A 439 3.05 17.12 -13.88
C ILE A 439 3.05 17.30 -12.36
N ASP A 440 3.60 18.40 -11.84
CA ASP A 440 3.65 18.69 -10.41
C ASP A 440 2.61 19.74 -10.01
N GLY A 441 2.17 19.67 -8.76
CA GLY A 441 1.26 20.64 -8.18
C GLY A 441 1.83 22.08 -8.15
N PRO A 442 0.96 23.11 -8.10
CA PRO A 442 1.38 24.50 -7.99
C PRO A 442 2.34 24.74 -6.83
N GLY A 443 3.45 25.44 -7.08
CA GLY A 443 4.44 25.77 -6.04
C GLY A 443 5.46 24.69 -5.75
N SER A 444 5.45 23.54 -6.46
CA SER A 444 6.51 22.54 -6.38
C SER A 444 7.89 23.16 -6.60
N GLU A 445 8.86 22.88 -5.73
CA GLU A 445 10.26 23.29 -5.91
C GLU A 445 10.83 22.71 -7.23
N ARG A 446 10.45 21.46 -7.54
CA ARG A 446 10.83 20.80 -8.79
C ARG A 446 10.25 21.51 -10.01
N ALA A 447 9.22 22.34 -9.91
CA ALA A 447 8.74 23.12 -11.05
C ALA A 447 9.78 24.12 -11.61
N ASP A 448 10.86 24.41 -10.86
CA ASP A 448 12.01 25.16 -11.36
C ASP A 448 13.01 24.24 -12.10
N PRO A 449 13.19 24.37 -13.43
CA PRO A 449 14.11 23.52 -14.20
C PRO A 449 15.56 23.53 -13.72
N ARG A 450 15.98 24.60 -13.01
CA ARG A 450 17.34 24.72 -12.47
C ARG A 450 17.64 23.67 -11.40
N THR A 451 16.61 23.14 -10.74
CA THR A 451 16.77 22.07 -9.73
C THR A 451 17.27 20.76 -10.33
N TRP A 452 17.17 20.59 -11.67
CA TRP A 452 17.62 19.38 -12.35
C TRP A 452 19.11 19.09 -12.17
N GLU A 453 19.94 20.12 -12.02
CA GLU A 453 21.39 19.99 -11.79
C GLU A 453 21.74 19.20 -10.52
N ARG A 454 20.81 19.11 -9.55
CA ARG A 454 21.01 18.36 -8.30
C ARG A 454 21.10 16.85 -8.53
N LEU A 455 20.48 16.34 -9.59
CA LEU A 455 20.40 14.91 -9.93
C LEU A 455 20.08 14.03 -8.70
N ASP A 456 19.14 14.49 -7.88
CA ASP A 456 18.70 13.79 -6.67
C ASP A 456 17.36 13.06 -6.89
N ALA A 457 16.75 12.57 -5.80
CA ALA A 457 15.48 11.86 -5.81
C ALA A 457 14.37 12.56 -6.61
N SER A 458 14.35 13.91 -6.60
CA SER A 458 13.32 14.69 -7.29
C SER A 458 13.36 14.51 -8.81
N THR A 459 14.51 14.14 -9.37
CA THR A 459 14.73 13.99 -10.81
C THR A 459 14.77 12.53 -11.26
N SER A 460 14.81 11.59 -10.30
CA SER A 460 14.93 10.16 -10.55
C SER A 460 13.65 9.59 -11.16
N TYR A 461 13.77 8.91 -12.30
CA TYR A 461 12.68 8.15 -12.89
C TYR A 461 12.26 7.00 -11.97
N GLN A 462 13.22 6.29 -11.37
CA GLN A 462 12.95 5.14 -10.49
C GLN A 462 12.09 5.55 -9.28
N ALA A 463 12.40 6.67 -8.64
CA ALA A 463 11.70 7.09 -7.43
C ALA A 463 10.33 7.75 -7.70
N ILE A 464 10.18 8.45 -8.82
CA ILE A 464 8.99 9.27 -9.08
C ILE A 464 8.05 8.62 -10.09
N CYS A 465 8.58 8.09 -11.18
CA CYS A 465 7.79 7.66 -12.32
C CYS A 465 7.59 6.15 -12.35
N ALA A 466 8.61 5.37 -12.00
CA ALA A 466 8.61 3.93 -12.21
C ALA A 466 7.51 3.22 -11.41
N VAL A 467 7.14 3.75 -10.24
CA VAL A 467 6.06 3.21 -9.38
C VAL A 467 4.74 3.04 -10.14
N CYS A 468 4.43 3.96 -11.06
CA CYS A 468 3.16 3.96 -11.81
C CYS A 468 3.32 3.65 -13.30
N HIS A 469 4.55 3.53 -13.80
CA HIS A 469 4.84 3.49 -15.25
C HIS A 469 5.72 2.32 -15.67
N THR A 470 6.04 1.42 -14.75
CA THR A 470 6.81 0.20 -15.02
C THR A 470 6.17 -0.98 -14.33
N SER A 471 6.49 -2.19 -14.81
CA SER A 471 6.01 -3.42 -14.20
C SER A 471 7.11 -4.16 -13.45
N ARG A 472 6.66 -4.81 -12.36
CA ARG A 472 7.50 -5.56 -11.41
C ARG A 472 8.61 -4.70 -10.80
N LEU A 473 8.28 -3.46 -10.45
CA LEU A 473 9.16 -2.60 -9.67
C LEU A 473 9.41 -3.26 -8.29
N ARG A 474 10.67 -3.35 -7.88
CA ARG A 474 11.05 -3.86 -6.57
C ARG A 474 12.31 -3.18 -6.05
N ASN A 475 12.41 -3.09 -4.73
CA ASN A 475 13.68 -2.80 -4.08
C ASN A 475 14.46 -4.12 -3.91
N THR A 476 15.65 -4.22 -4.52
CA THR A 476 16.49 -5.42 -4.47
C THR A 476 17.02 -5.75 -3.08
N LYS A 477 16.95 -4.81 -2.12
CA LYS A 477 17.30 -5.02 -0.71
C LYS A 477 16.08 -5.18 0.20
N GLY A 478 14.86 -5.23 -0.36
CA GLY A 478 13.61 -5.15 0.38
C GLY A 478 13.28 -3.72 0.83
N GLY A 479 12.03 -3.47 1.20
CA GLY A 479 11.52 -2.14 1.58
C GLY A 479 10.88 -1.36 0.42
N GLY A 480 10.64 -0.06 0.62
CA GLY A 480 9.94 0.83 -0.32
C GLY A 480 10.76 1.22 -1.56
N PHE A 481 10.14 2.01 -2.45
CA PHE A 481 10.72 2.40 -3.75
C PHE A 481 11.62 3.64 -3.70
N ASP A 482 12.62 3.64 -2.82
CA ASP A 482 13.62 4.71 -2.75
C ASP A 482 14.48 4.79 -4.03
N VAL A 483 15.18 5.91 -4.24
CA VAL A 483 16.07 6.12 -5.42
C VAL A 483 17.07 4.98 -5.61
N ASN A 484 17.54 4.40 -4.50
CA ASN A 484 18.59 3.41 -4.48
C ASN A 484 18.05 1.98 -4.48
N ASN A 485 18.72 1.11 -5.22
CA ASN A 485 18.46 -0.34 -5.25
C ASN A 485 17.11 -0.74 -5.85
N VAL A 486 16.39 0.19 -6.50
CA VAL A 486 15.13 -0.08 -7.19
C VAL A 486 15.37 -0.51 -8.62
N GLU A 487 14.76 -1.63 -9.01
CA GLU A 487 14.75 -2.16 -10.37
C GLU A 487 13.33 -2.50 -10.81
N PHE A 488 13.05 -2.36 -12.10
CA PHE A 488 11.84 -2.87 -12.74
C PHE A 488 12.22 -3.90 -13.81
N LYS A 489 11.30 -4.82 -14.13
CA LYS A 489 11.54 -5.82 -15.18
C LYS A 489 11.03 -5.37 -16.54
N GLU A 490 9.99 -4.52 -16.58
CA GLU A 490 9.47 -3.97 -17.84
C GLU A 490 9.33 -2.44 -17.76
N PRO A 491 9.80 -1.69 -18.78
CA PRO A 491 9.76 -0.22 -18.81
C PRO A 491 8.36 0.33 -19.16
N GLY A 492 7.32 -0.51 -19.15
CA GLY A 492 5.93 -0.12 -19.32
C GLY A 492 5.04 -0.98 -18.43
N ILE A 493 3.75 -0.69 -18.41
CA ILE A 493 2.78 -1.57 -17.75
C ILE A 493 2.66 -2.85 -18.60
N ASP A 494 2.90 -3.99 -17.98
CA ASP A 494 2.89 -5.33 -18.59
C ASP A 494 1.51 -5.74 -19.12
N CYS A 495 1.51 -6.75 -19.99
CA CYS A 495 0.37 -7.24 -20.77
C CYS A 495 -0.64 -8.03 -19.95
#